data_AF-A0AAU2B3M8-F1
#
_entry.id   AF-A0AAU2B3M8-F1
#
_cell.length_a   1.000
_cell.length_b   1.000
_cell.length_c   1.000
_cell.angle_alpha   90.00
_cell.angle_beta   90.00
_cell.angle_gamma   90.00
#
_symmetry.space_group_name_H-M   'P 1'
#
loop_
_entity.id
_entity.type
_entity.pdbx_description
1 polymer ?
#
loop_
_entity_poly.entity_id
_entity_poly.type
_entity_poly.pdbx_seq_one_letter_code
_entity_poly.pdbx_strand_id
1 'polypeptide(L)'
;MGVGSAQGLWGSGHFREAAGAAARAINAQAQAKLGRRDASEAKLLSDAFSTNAPTPGHPRLRLGADGGGDTFRNIHDGAGNLARGLFSAIRNPLAHEDEIELEENEALEYLAAFSILARWVDKATVEIST
;
A
#
# COMPACT_ATOMS: atom_id res chain seq x y z
N MET A 1 23.95 -6.98 3.95
CA MET A 1 24.07 -5.52 3.68
C MET A 1 22.65 -4.97 3.74
N GLY A 2 22.34 -4.22 4.79
CA GLY A 2 20.97 -3.75 5.03
C GLY A 2 20.60 -2.65 4.05
N VAL A 3 19.50 -2.83 3.31
CA VAL A 3 18.79 -1.70 2.71
C VAL A 3 18.49 -0.71 3.83
N GLY A 4 18.96 0.54 3.69
CA GLY A 4 18.70 1.59 4.67
C GLY A 4 17.20 1.71 4.93
N SER A 5 16.81 2.03 6.17
CA SER A 5 15.41 2.37 6.44
C SER A 5 15.03 3.61 5.61
N ALA A 6 13.76 3.76 5.26
CA ALA A 6 13.28 4.92 4.49
C ALA A 6 13.74 6.24 5.12
N GLN A 7 13.72 6.33 6.46
CA GLN A 7 14.20 7.48 7.21
C GLN A 7 15.71 7.70 7.08
N GLY A 8 16.52 6.64 7.11
CA GLY A 8 17.96 6.74 6.93
C GLY A 8 18.32 7.26 5.54
N LEU A 9 17.68 6.70 4.51
CA LEU A 9 17.85 7.12 3.11
C LEU A 9 17.45 8.58 2.91
N TRP A 10 16.32 8.99 3.51
CA TRP A 10 15.86 10.37 3.50
C TRP A 10 16.89 11.35 4.05
N GLY A 11 17.41 11.07 5.25
CA GLY A 11 18.38 11.96 5.92
C GLY A 11 19.70 12.13 5.15
N SER A 12 20.00 11.21 4.23
CA SER A 12 21.17 11.26 3.34
C SER A 12 20.88 11.79 1.93
N GLY A 13 19.64 12.22 1.64
CA GLY A 13 19.27 12.73 0.31
C GLY A 13 18.94 11.67 -0.75
N HIS A 14 18.84 10.38 -0.37
CA HIS A 14 18.48 9.28 -1.27
C HIS A 14 16.95 9.16 -1.38
N PHE A 15 16.33 10.17 -1.98
CA PHE A 15 14.87 10.36 -1.95
C PHE A 15 14.09 9.28 -2.72
N ARG A 16 14.58 8.88 -3.91
CA ARG A 16 14.01 7.75 -4.67
C ARG A 16 14.03 6.48 -3.86
N GLU A 17 15.16 6.14 -3.26
CA GLU A 17 15.32 4.93 -2.48
C GLU A 17 14.49 4.98 -1.21
N ALA A 18 14.36 6.15 -0.57
CA ALA A 18 13.49 6.35 0.59
C ALA A 18 12.02 6.07 0.24
N ALA A 19 11.51 6.64 -0.85
CA ALA A 19 10.14 6.39 -1.33
C ALA A 19 9.93 4.90 -1.70
N GLY A 20 10.88 4.30 -2.40
CA GLY A 20 10.86 2.88 -2.73
C GLY A 20 10.90 1.97 -1.49
N ALA A 21 11.70 2.33 -0.47
CA ALA A 21 11.76 1.61 0.79
C ALA A 21 10.44 1.71 1.57
N ALA A 22 9.80 2.88 1.60
CA ALA A 22 8.50 3.07 2.22
C ALA A 22 7.42 2.19 1.54
N ALA A 23 7.37 2.17 0.21
CA ALA A 23 6.42 1.36 -0.53
C ALA A 23 6.59 -0.15 -0.24
N ARG A 24 7.84 -0.63 -0.17
CA ARG A 24 8.15 -2.03 0.20
C ARG A 24 7.72 -2.35 1.64
N ALA A 25 7.95 -1.42 2.57
CA ALA A 25 7.54 -1.59 3.97
C ALA A 25 6.02 -1.70 4.13
N ILE A 26 5.25 -0.88 3.39
CA ILE A 26 3.78 -0.91 3.41
C ILE A 26 3.26 -2.22 2.83
N ASN A 27 3.84 -2.72 1.74
CA ASN A 27 3.47 -4.04 1.24
C ASN A 27 3.78 -5.14 2.26
N ALA A 28 4.95 -5.10 2.90
CA ALA A 28 5.29 -6.08 3.93
C ALA A 28 4.32 -6.03 5.12
N GLN A 29 3.88 -4.84 5.54
CA GLN A 29 2.84 -4.65 6.55
C GLN A 29 1.51 -5.28 6.11
N ALA A 30 1.07 -5.02 4.87
CA ALA A 30 -0.16 -5.59 4.33
C ALA A 30 -0.10 -7.13 4.25
N GLN A 31 1.00 -7.67 3.73
CA GLN A 31 1.23 -9.11 3.63
C GLN A 31 1.22 -9.78 5.01
N ALA A 32 1.88 -9.17 6.00
CA ALA A 32 1.87 -9.67 7.37
C ALA A 32 0.46 -9.66 7.96
N LYS A 33 -0.29 -8.58 7.75
CA LYS A 33 -1.65 -8.41 8.27
C LYS A 33 -2.66 -9.37 7.61
N LEU A 34 -2.49 -9.65 6.32
CA LEU A 34 -3.37 -10.54 5.56
C LEU A 34 -2.93 -12.01 5.63
N GLY A 35 -1.72 -12.29 6.10
CA GLY A 35 -1.13 -13.63 6.02
C GLY A 35 -0.90 -14.11 4.59
N ARG A 36 -0.71 -13.19 3.63
CA ARG A 36 -0.62 -13.48 2.19
C ARG A 36 0.67 -12.96 1.57
N ARG A 37 1.25 -13.73 0.66
CA ARG A 37 2.46 -13.37 -0.13
C ARG A 37 2.41 -13.88 -1.57
N ASP A 38 1.25 -14.34 -2.01
CA ASP A 38 1.00 -15.05 -3.27
C ASP A 38 0.60 -14.12 -4.43
N ALA A 39 0.55 -12.81 -4.20
CA ALA A 39 0.15 -11.81 -5.18
C ALA A 39 1.08 -10.61 -5.20
N SER A 40 1.15 -9.92 -6.36
CA SER A 40 1.79 -8.61 -6.47
C SER A 40 1.08 -7.58 -5.59
N GLU A 41 1.78 -6.51 -5.23
CA GLU A 41 1.29 -5.51 -4.28
C GLU A 41 -0.03 -4.89 -4.70
N ALA A 42 -0.12 -4.48 -5.98
CA ALA A 42 -1.34 -3.93 -6.56
C ALA A 42 -2.49 -4.94 -6.49
N LYS A 43 -2.26 -6.21 -6.87
CA LYS A 43 -3.29 -7.25 -6.86
C LYS A 43 -3.72 -7.61 -5.44
N LEU A 44 -2.76 -7.73 -4.52
CA LEU A 44 -3.01 -8.05 -3.11
C LEU A 44 -3.91 -6.99 -2.47
N LEU A 45 -3.54 -5.71 -2.60
CA LEU A 45 -4.26 -4.64 -1.92
C LEU A 45 -5.61 -4.32 -2.59
N SER A 46 -5.72 -4.42 -3.92
CA SER A 46 -7.03 -4.29 -4.59
C SER A 46 -7.99 -5.41 -4.18
N ASP A 47 -7.52 -6.66 -4.05
CA ASP A 47 -8.34 -7.78 -3.57
C ASP A 47 -8.67 -7.63 -2.07
N ALA A 48 -7.70 -7.19 -1.27
CA ALA A 48 -7.90 -7.01 0.16
C ALA A 48 -8.91 -5.91 0.49
N PHE A 49 -8.88 -4.78 -0.22
CA PHE A 49 -9.86 -3.70 -0.01
C PHE A 49 -11.21 -3.94 -0.71
N SER A 50 -11.38 -5.01 -1.49
CA SER A 50 -12.65 -5.29 -2.17
C SER A 50 -13.84 -5.39 -1.18
N THR A 51 -15.00 -4.91 -1.60
CA THR A 51 -16.27 -5.09 -0.87
C THR A 51 -16.85 -6.50 -0.96
N ASN A 52 -16.30 -7.36 -1.81
CA ASN A 52 -16.69 -8.76 -1.88
C ASN A 52 -16.55 -9.46 -0.52
N ALA A 53 -17.38 -10.48 -0.29
CA ALA A 53 -17.23 -11.37 0.85
C ALA A 53 -15.81 -11.99 0.86
N PRO A 54 -15.21 -12.23 2.04
CA PRO A 54 -13.96 -12.97 2.12
C PRO A 54 -14.16 -14.40 1.62
N THR A 55 -13.15 -14.94 0.93
CA THR A 55 -13.11 -16.34 0.51
C THR A 55 -11.86 -17.02 1.11
N PRO A 56 -11.78 -18.35 1.15
CA PRO A 56 -10.62 -19.04 1.73
C PRO A 56 -9.30 -18.57 1.10
N GLY A 57 -8.38 -18.11 1.95
CA GLY A 57 -7.09 -17.54 1.50
C GLY A 57 -7.16 -16.10 0.99
N HIS A 58 -8.33 -15.45 1.03
CA HIS A 58 -8.55 -14.07 0.58
C HIS A 58 -9.29 -13.24 1.65
N PRO A 59 -8.60 -12.88 2.74
CA PRO A 59 -9.14 -11.97 3.74
C PRO A 59 -9.36 -10.55 3.19
N ARG A 60 -10.26 -9.79 3.83
CA ARG A 60 -10.57 -8.40 3.51
C ARG A 60 -10.06 -7.44 4.56
N LEU A 61 -9.63 -6.27 4.12
CA LEU A 61 -9.35 -5.10 4.95
C LEU A 61 -10.59 -4.21 4.97
N ARG A 62 -11.22 -4.12 6.15
CA ARG A 62 -12.41 -3.28 6.36
C ARG A 62 -12.06 -1.95 7.03
N LEU A 63 -12.29 -0.85 6.33
CA LEU A 63 -12.07 0.52 6.82
C LEU A 63 -13.25 1.11 7.61
N GLY A 64 -14.35 0.37 7.71
CA GLY A 64 -15.55 0.70 8.46
C GLY A 64 -16.52 -0.47 8.48
N ALA A 65 -17.59 -0.35 9.27
CA ALA A 65 -18.65 -1.36 9.29
C ALA A 65 -19.44 -1.35 7.97
N ASP A 66 -19.87 -2.53 7.52
CA ASP A 66 -20.76 -2.66 6.39
C ASP A 66 -22.20 -2.33 6.84
N GLY A 67 -22.67 -1.15 6.45
CA GLY A 67 -24.05 -0.70 6.65
C GLY A 67 -24.92 -0.83 5.39
N GLY A 68 -24.42 -1.49 4.32
CA GLY A 68 -25.11 -1.61 3.03
C GLY A 68 -25.19 -0.31 2.21
N GLY A 69 -24.48 0.74 2.63
CA GLY A 69 -24.51 2.07 2.01
C GLY A 69 -23.33 2.36 1.07
N ASP A 70 -23.51 3.35 0.20
CA ASP A 70 -22.49 3.79 -0.76
C ASP A 70 -21.17 4.22 -0.11
N THR A 71 -21.22 4.78 1.11
CA THR A 71 -20.02 5.21 1.84
C THR A 71 -19.06 4.04 2.11
N PHE A 72 -19.59 2.88 2.52
CA PHE A 72 -18.76 1.69 2.72
C PHE A 72 -18.09 1.31 1.40
N ARG A 73 -18.87 1.20 0.33
CA ARG A 73 -18.35 0.81 -0.98
C ARG A 73 -17.31 1.78 -1.53
N ASN A 74 -17.60 3.08 -1.50
CA ASN A 74 -16.73 4.13 -2.04
C ASN A 74 -15.38 4.22 -1.31
N ILE A 75 -15.36 4.09 0.02
CA ILE A 75 -14.10 4.14 0.80
C ILE A 75 -13.20 2.94 0.44
N HIS A 76 -13.80 1.75 0.30
CA HIS A 76 -13.08 0.52 -0.02
C HIS A 76 -12.60 0.49 -1.47
N ASP A 77 -13.46 0.84 -2.42
CA ASP A 77 -13.11 0.96 -3.83
C ASP A 77 -12.01 2.03 -4.04
N GLY A 78 -12.16 3.18 -3.37
CA GLY A 78 -11.16 4.24 -3.37
C GLY A 78 -9.82 3.80 -2.79
N ALA A 79 -9.81 3.06 -1.68
CA ALA A 79 -8.59 2.52 -1.09
C ALA A 79 -7.89 1.51 -2.02
N GLY A 80 -8.64 0.60 -2.63
CA GLY A 80 -8.12 -0.35 -3.61
C GLY A 80 -7.55 0.34 -4.86
N ASN A 81 -8.22 1.39 -5.35
CA ASN A 81 -7.78 2.18 -6.50
C ASN A 81 -6.52 3.00 -6.18
N LEU A 82 -6.47 3.66 -5.02
CA LEU A 82 -5.27 4.37 -4.58
C LEU A 82 -4.09 3.41 -4.45
N ALA A 83 -4.28 2.26 -3.78
CA ALA A 83 -3.23 1.27 -3.66
C ALA A 83 -2.72 0.81 -5.03
N ARG A 84 -3.62 0.47 -5.95
CA ARG A 84 -3.26 0.10 -7.32
C ARG A 84 -2.43 1.19 -7.98
N GLY A 85 -2.90 2.44 -7.94
CA GLY A 85 -2.21 3.58 -8.55
C GLY A 85 -0.83 3.83 -7.96
N LEU A 86 -0.69 3.84 -6.64
CA LEU A 86 0.60 4.03 -5.96
C LEU A 86 1.61 2.94 -6.33
N PHE A 87 1.19 1.68 -6.40
CA PHE A 87 2.10 0.61 -6.79
C PHE A 87 2.41 0.63 -8.30
N SER A 88 1.41 0.83 -9.16
CA SER A 88 1.61 0.77 -10.60
C SER A 88 2.31 1.99 -11.19
N ALA A 89 2.00 3.19 -10.70
CA ALA A 89 2.46 4.45 -11.28
C ALA A 89 3.64 5.07 -10.53
N ILE A 90 3.90 4.67 -9.28
CA ILE A 90 5.00 5.23 -8.48
C ILE A 90 6.02 4.15 -8.13
N ARG A 91 5.65 3.18 -7.30
CA ARG A 91 6.60 2.17 -6.82
C ARG A 91 7.24 1.39 -7.97
N ASN A 92 6.46 0.98 -8.96
CA ASN A 92 6.97 0.15 -10.06
C ASN A 92 7.98 0.91 -10.94
N PRO A 93 7.70 2.13 -11.44
CA PRO A 93 8.73 2.94 -12.10
C PRO A 93 9.99 3.12 -11.25
N LEU A 94 9.84 3.52 -9.98
CA LEU A 94 10.99 3.66 -9.05
C LEU A 94 11.76 2.36 -8.81
N ALA A 95 11.19 1.19 -9.12
CA ALA A 95 11.86 -0.10 -8.96
C ALA A 95 12.46 -0.66 -10.26
N HIS A 96 12.03 -0.16 -11.42
CA HIS A 96 12.42 -0.68 -12.73
C HIS A 96 13.27 0.29 -13.55
N GLU A 97 13.17 1.59 -13.27
CA GLU A 97 13.89 2.64 -13.97
C GLU A 97 14.88 3.30 -13.01
N ASP A 98 16.17 3.03 -13.21
CA ASP A 98 17.26 3.57 -12.38
C ASP A 98 17.63 5.01 -12.72
N GLU A 99 17.12 5.55 -13.83
CA GLU A 99 17.35 6.93 -14.29
C GLU A 99 16.37 7.94 -13.67
N ILE A 100 15.34 7.48 -12.95
CA ILE A 100 14.42 8.38 -12.25
C ILE A 100 15.16 8.98 -11.05
N GLU A 101 15.38 10.28 -11.08
CA GLU A 101 15.84 11.05 -9.93
C GLU A 101 14.64 11.77 -9.31
N LEU A 102 14.53 11.75 -7.98
CA LEU A 102 13.48 12.48 -7.27
C LEU A 102 14.08 13.64 -6.51
N GLU A 103 13.53 14.83 -6.74
CA GLU A 103 13.71 15.97 -5.86
C GLU A 103 12.98 15.71 -4.52
N GLU A 104 13.44 16.39 -3.47
CA GLU A 104 12.91 16.19 -2.11
C GLU A 104 11.39 16.38 -2.04
N ASN A 105 10.86 17.43 -2.70
CA ASN A 105 9.43 17.75 -2.69
C ASN A 105 8.58 16.67 -3.38
N GLU A 106 9.02 16.14 -4.51
CA GLU A 106 8.31 15.07 -5.22
C GLU A 106 8.31 13.78 -4.37
N ALA A 107 9.44 13.46 -3.75
CA ALA A 107 9.51 12.32 -2.85
C ALA A 107 8.66 12.51 -1.59
N LEU A 108 8.52 13.73 -1.06
CA LEU A 108 7.59 14.03 0.03
C LEU A 108 6.14 13.76 -0.39
N GLU A 109 5.74 14.13 -1.60
CA GLU A 109 4.39 13.87 -2.12
C GLU A 109 4.12 12.36 -2.20
N TYR A 110 5.09 11.59 -2.69
CA TYR A 110 5.00 10.13 -2.73
C TYR A 110 4.90 9.53 -1.33
N LEU A 111 5.74 9.96 -0.40
CA LEU A 111 5.68 9.51 1.00
C LEU A 111 4.36 9.87 1.67
N ALA A 112 3.80 11.05 1.40
CA ALA A 112 2.51 11.46 1.92
C ALA A 112 1.39 10.55 1.41
N ALA A 113 1.39 10.24 0.11
CA ALA A 113 0.41 9.35 -0.49
C ALA A 113 0.53 7.92 0.04
N PHE A 114 1.76 7.39 0.17
CA PHE A 114 2.02 6.11 0.81
C PHE A 114 1.62 6.10 2.30
N SER A 115 1.78 7.20 3.02
CA SER A 115 1.37 7.32 4.42
C SER A 115 -0.15 7.22 4.61
N ILE A 116 -0.93 7.71 3.64
CA ILE A 116 -2.40 7.51 3.63
C ILE A 116 -2.72 6.02 3.58
N LEU A 117 -2.10 5.29 2.64
CA LEU A 117 -2.30 3.85 2.46
C LEU A 117 -1.83 3.05 3.68
N ALA A 118 -0.65 3.38 4.22
CA ALA A 118 -0.10 2.74 5.43
C ALA A 118 -1.09 2.82 6.60
N ARG A 119 -1.68 4.01 6.82
CA ARG A 119 -2.68 4.23 7.87
C ARG A 119 -3.97 3.45 7.63
N TRP A 120 -4.41 3.31 6.38
CA TRP A 120 -5.58 2.49 6.04
C TRP A 120 -5.32 1.01 6.27
N VAL A 121 -4.18 0.48 5.83
CA VAL A 121 -3.77 -0.90 6.11
C VAL A 121 -3.70 -1.13 7.63
N ASP A 122 -3.09 -0.21 8.37
CA ASP A 122 -2.96 -0.30 9.83
C ASP A 122 -4.31 -0.32 10.57
N LYS A 123 -5.22 0.60 10.21
CA LYS A 123 -6.50 0.74 10.91
C LYS A 123 -7.58 -0.26 10.49
N ALA A 124 -7.46 -0.86 9.31
CA ALA A 124 -8.47 -1.77 8.81
C ALA A 124 -8.63 -3.02 9.69
N THR A 125 -9.86 -3.46 9.90
CA THR A 125 -10.13 -4.77 10.52
C THR A 125 -9.95 -5.86 9.48
N VAL A 126 -9.33 -6.98 9.86
CA VAL A 126 -9.21 -8.15 8.97
C VAL A 126 -10.48 -9.00 9.10
N GLU A 127 -11.16 -9.22 7.98
CA GLU A 127 -12.31 -10.13 7.87
C GLU A 127 -11.90 -11.38 7.10
N ILE A 128 -12.15 -12.56 7.65
CA ILE A 128 -11.83 -13.86 7.06
C ILE A 128 -13.11 -14.62 6.71
N SER A 129 -13.04 -15.57 5.79
CA SER A 129 -14.17 -16.47 5.51
C SER A 129 -14.41 -17.34 6.75
N THR A 130 -15.65 -17.36 7.22
CA THR A 130 -16.09 -18.27 8.29
C THR A 130 -15.97 -19.73 7.89
#